data_AF-A0A4V2RE28-F1
#
_entry.id   AF-A0A4V2RE28-F1
#
_cell.length_a   1.000
_cell.length_b   1.000
_cell.length_c   1.000
_cell.angle_alpha   90.00
_cell.angle_beta   90.00
_cell.angle_gamma   90.00
#
_symmetry.space_group_name_H-M   'P 1'
#
loop_
_entity.id
_entity.type
_entity.pdbx_description
1 polymer ?
#
loop_
_entity_poly.entity_id
_entity_poly.type
_entity_poly.pdbx_seq_one_letter_code
_entity_poly.pdbx_strand_id
1 'polypeptide(L)' 'MPGSRECTYCGGSGYTLVQFPNVKEACYYCEGSGNIKSLPPQKTT' A
#
# COMPACT_ATOMS: atom_id res chain seq x y z
N MET A 1 2.54 2.55 17.11
CA MET A 1 3.91 2.67 16.57
C MET A 1 3.87 3.66 15.42
N PRO A 2 4.68 4.73 15.42
CA PRO A 2 4.66 5.73 14.35
C PRO A 2 5.47 5.19 13.16
N GLY A 3 4.85 5.01 11.98
CA GLY A 3 5.63 4.68 10.77
C GLY A 3 4.88 4.04 9.60
N SER A 4 3.70 3.46 9.80
CA SER A 4 2.96 2.83 8.70
C SER A 4 1.93 3.82 8.13
N ARG A 5 2.26 4.49 7.01
CA ARG A 5 1.20 5.09 6.18
C ARG A 5 0.56 3.95 5.40
N GLU A 6 -0.72 3.74 5.67
CA GLU A 6 -1.56 2.82 4.92
C GLU A 6 -1.45 3.15 3.42
N CYS A 7 -1.30 2.12 2.58
CA CYS A 7 -1.27 2.31 1.15
C CYS A 7 -2.67 2.71 0.66
N THR A 8 -2.88 3.99 0.37
CA THR A 8 -4.18 4.53 -0.07
C THR A 8 -4.65 3.93 -1.39
N TYR A 9 -3.72 3.44 -2.22
CA TYR A 9 -4.05 2.81 -3.50
C TYR A 9 -4.79 1.48 -3.36
N CYS A 10 -4.46 0.70 -2.33
CA CYS A 10 -5.17 -0.55 -2.01
C CYS A 10 -5.98 -0.47 -0.71
N GLY A 11 -6.14 0.73 -0.14
CA GLY A 11 -6.80 0.96 1.15
C GLY A 11 -6.24 0.08 2.27
N GLY A 12 -4.93 -0.12 2.30
CA GLY A 12 -4.28 -0.95 3.33
C GLY A 12 -4.35 -2.46 3.12
N SER A 13 -5.06 -2.93 2.09
CA SER A 13 -5.28 -4.37 1.89
C SER A 13 -4.03 -5.11 1.42
N GLY A 14 -3.09 -4.40 0.78
CA GLY A 14 -1.89 -4.99 0.18
C GLY A 14 -2.10 -5.59 -1.21
N TYR A 15 -3.34 -5.77 -1.65
CA TYR A 15 -3.70 -6.34 -2.93
C TYR A 15 -4.80 -5.53 -3.62
N THR A 16 -4.83 -5.59 -4.95
CA THR A 16 -5.90 -5.03 -5.78
C THR A 16 -6.67 -6.16 -6.46
N LEU A 17 -7.99 -6.04 -6.55
CA LEU A 17 -8.82 -6.98 -7.28
C LEU A 17 -8.84 -6.57 -8.76
N VAL A 18 -8.30 -7.43 -9.62
CA VAL A 18 -8.41 -7.24 -11.07
C VAL A 18 -9.72 -7.86 -11.54
N GLN A 19 -10.50 -7.12 -12.33
CA GLN A 19 -11.89 -7.43 -12.61
C GLN A 19 -12.07 -8.75 -13.39
N PHE A 20 -11.09 -9.17 -14.20
CA PHE A 20 -11.07 -10.47 -14.88
C PHE A 20 -9.66 -10.92 -15.25
N PRO A 21 -9.27 -12.20 -14.99
CA PRO A 21 -9.86 -13.09 -13.99
C PRO A 21 -9.78 -12.45 -12.60
N ASN A 22 -10.70 -12.77 -11.67
CA ASN A 22 -10.74 -12.24 -10.30
C ASN A 22 -9.51 -12.67 -9.48
N VAL A 23 -8.36 -12.12 -9.83
CA VAL A 23 -7.06 -12.41 -9.25
C VAL A 23 -6.72 -11.27 -8.31
N LYS A 24 -6.29 -11.65 -7.10
CA LYS A 24 -5.67 -10.73 -6.16
C LYS A 24 -4.23 -10.54 -6.60
N GLU A 25 -3.97 -9.42 -7.25
CA GLU A 25 -2.61 -9.00 -7.59
C GLU A 25 -2.04 -8.22 -6.41
N ALA A 26 -0.77 -8.45 -6.09
CA ALA A 26 -0.08 -7.65 -5.09
C ALA A 26 -0.11 -6.19 -5.51
N CYS A 27 -0.52 -5.30 -4.62
CA CYS A 27 -0.56 -3.87 -4.93
C CYS A 27 0.87 -3.41 -5.17
N TYR A 28 1.14 -2.96 -6.40
CA TYR A 28 2.46 -2.54 -6.85
C TYR A 28 3.11 -1.51 -5.92
N TYR A 29 2.32 -0.58 -5.38
CA TYR A 29 2.80 0.52 -4.55
C TYR A 29 3.25 0.13 -3.14
N CYS A 30 2.71 -0.95 -2.59
CA CYS A 30 3.11 -1.45 -1.27
C CYS A 30 3.69 -2.86 -1.30
N GLU A 31 3.91 -3.42 -2.49
CA GLU A 31 4.46 -4.75 -2.73
C GLU A 31 3.78 -5.84 -1.88
N GLY A 32 2.45 -5.84 -1.80
CA GLY A 32 1.72 -6.82 -0.99
C GLY A 32 1.60 -6.52 0.51
N SER A 33 2.32 -5.53 1.04
CA SER A 33 2.40 -5.30 2.49
C SER A 33 1.25 -4.47 3.11
N GLY A 34 0.43 -3.84 2.27
CA GLY A 34 -0.64 -2.92 2.70
C GLY A 34 -0.13 -1.56 3.20
N ASN A 35 1.18 -1.38 3.35
CA ASN A 35 1.78 -0.18 3.90
C ASN A 35 2.88 0.33 2.96
N ILE A 36 2.96 1.65 2.75
CA ILE A 36 4.10 2.20 2.02
C ILE A 36 5.34 2.16 2.94
N LYS A 37 6.35 1.36 2.56
CA LYS A 37 7.59 1.12 3.35
C LYS A 37 8.43 2.37 3.61
N SER A 38 8.11 3.51 3.00
CA SER A 38 8.75 4.78 3.30
C SER A 38 7.72 5.89 3.38
N LEU A 39 7.58 6.44 4.58
CA LEU A 39 7.35 7.87 4.69
C LEU A 39 8.59 8.55 4.08
N PRO A 40 8.49 9.41 3.04
CA PRO A 40 9.53 10.41 2.89
C PRO A 40 9.63 11.13 4.25
N PRO A 41 10.84 11.42 4.75
CA PRO A 41 11.01 12.04 6.06
C PRO A 41 10.02 13.20 6.14
N GLN A 42 9.15 13.18 7.16
CA GLN A 42 8.27 14.31 7.39
C GLN A 42 9.21 15.51 7.55
N LYS A 43 9.23 16.39 6.55
CA LYS A 43 9.95 17.65 6.65
C LYS A 43 9.19 18.46 7.67
N THR A 44 9.56 18.30 8.94
CA THR A 44 9.14 19.14 10.05
C THR A 44 9.55 20.56 9.67
N THR A 45 8.56 21.38 9.31
CA THR A 45 8.70 22.82 9.16
C THR A 45 8.31 23.47 10.49
#